data_AF-A0A9W8SI51-F1
#
_entry.id   AF-A0A9W8SI51-F1
#
_cell.length_a   1.000
_cell.length_b   1.000
_cell.length_c   1.000
_cell.angle_alpha   90.00
_cell.angle_beta   90.00
_cell.angle_gamma   90.00
#
_symmetry.space_group_name_H-M   'P 1'
#
loop_
_entity.id
_entity.type
_entity.pdbx_description
1 polymer ?
#
loop_
_entity_poly.entity_id
_entity_poly.type
_entity_poly.pdbx_seq_one_letter_code
_entity_poly.pdbx_strand_id
1 'polypeptide(L)'
;MASALFKRLVRFAPRSNTSSILIGQPVKDDVDVGLALRDGSEVQIDVFSGTSVLNPGQSTGKIETIHKIFSPLAASEVGTIRCIGLNVSNRKWGI
;
A
#
# COMPACT_ATOMS: atom_id res chain seq x y z
N MET A 1 -14.18 18.83 9.44
CA MET A 1 -13.08 17.95 9.92
C MET A 1 -13.15 16.67 9.11
N ALA A 2 -12.19 16.42 8.21
CA ALA A 2 -12.16 15.17 7.45
C ALA A 2 -11.79 14.03 8.40
N SER A 3 -12.78 13.19 8.73
CA SER A 3 -12.59 11.93 9.47
C SER A 3 -11.59 11.06 8.71
N ALA A 4 -10.72 10.34 9.44
CA ALA A 4 -9.59 9.60 8.87
C ALA A 4 -10.05 8.71 7.69
N LEU A 5 -9.61 9.07 6.48
CA LEU A 5 -10.08 8.50 5.21
C LEU A 5 -9.67 7.04 4.99
N PHE A 6 -8.69 6.52 5.74
CA PHE A 6 -8.21 5.13 5.68
C PHE A 6 -7.23 4.89 6.84
N LYS A 7 -6.90 3.63 7.15
CA LYS A 7 -5.85 3.29 8.14
C LYS A 7 -4.50 3.02 7.48
N ARG A 8 -4.45 2.13 6.50
CA ARG A 8 -3.24 1.78 5.75
C ARG A 8 -3.61 1.47 4.31
N LEU A 9 -3.18 2.32 3.38
CA LEU A 9 -3.41 2.08 1.96
C LEU A 9 -2.31 1.21 1.36
N VAL A 10 -2.73 0.34 0.45
CA VAL A 10 -1.86 -0.47 -0.40
C VAL A 10 -2.27 -0.29 -1.86
N ARG A 11 -1.29 -0.40 -2.77
CA ARG A 11 -1.53 -0.48 -4.22
C ARG A 11 -1.20 -1.89 -4.70
N PHE A 12 -2.12 -2.53 -5.41
CA PHE A 12 -1.99 -3.95 -5.74
C PHE A 12 -2.72 -4.32 -7.03
N ALA A 13 -2.34 -5.46 -7.61
CA ALA A 13 -3.14 -6.14 -8.62
C ALA A 13 -4.00 -7.20 -7.92
N PRO A 14 -5.33 -7.22 -8.14
CA PRO A 14 -6.21 -8.22 -7.55
C PRO A 14 -6.06 -9.57 -8.26
N ARG A 15 -6.39 -10.66 -7.57
CA ARG A 15 -6.40 -12.01 -8.17
C ARG A 15 -7.53 -12.18 -9.20
N SER A 16 -8.64 -11.47 -9.05
CA SER A 16 -9.76 -11.48 -9.99
C SER A 16 -9.43 -10.88 -11.35
N ASN A 17 -8.50 -9.92 -11.40
CA ASN A 17 -8.01 -9.30 -12.63
C ASN A 17 -6.56 -8.83 -12.44
N THR A 18 -5.61 -9.65 -12.84
CA THR A 18 -4.18 -9.37 -12.63
C THR A 18 -3.64 -8.19 -13.44
N SER A 19 -4.40 -7.71 -14.42
CA SER A 19 -4.03 -6.57 -15.28
C SER A 19 -4.54 -5.23 -14.75
N SER A 20 -5.45 -5.23 -13.77
CA SER A 20 -5.91 -4.00 -13.12
C SER A 20 -5.03 -3.65 -11.93
N ILE A 21 -4.99 -2.36 -11.61
CA ILE A 21 -4.33 -1.84 -10.41
C ILE A 21 -5.42 -1.18 -9.57
N LEU A 22 -5.54 -1.65 -8.34
CA LEU A 22 -6.48 -1.12 -7.35
C LEU A 22 -5.71 -0.57 -6.16
N ILE A 23 -6.39 0.27 -5.40
CA ILE A 23 -5.96 0.70 -4.07
C ILE A 23 -7.00 0.29 -3.05
N GLY A 24 -6.57 0.20 -1.80
CA GLY A 24 -7.47 -0.10 -0.70
C GLY A 24 -6.71 -0.32 0.60
N GLN A 25 -7.40 -0.80 1.61
CA GLN A 25 -6.80 -1.11 2.91
C GLN A 25 -7.04 -2.57 3.32
N PRO A 26 -6.11 -3.21 4.06
CA PRO A 26 -6.35 -4.54 4.59
C PRO A 26 -7.63 -4.61 5.42
N VAL A 27 -8.40 -5.68 5.25
CA VAL A 27 -9.61 -5.94 6.07
C VAL A 27 -9.22 -6.15 7.54
N LYS A 28 -8.04 -6.73 7.79
CA LYS A 28 -7.45 -6.91 9.11
C LYS A 28 -6.41 -5.82 9.35
N ASP A 29 -6.65 -4.93 10.31
CA ASP A 29 -5.78 -3.78 10.56
C ASP A 29 -4.38 -4.14 11.11
N ASP A 30 -4.29 -5.29 11.76
CA ASP A 30 -3.10 -5.81 12.44
C ASP A 30 -2.20 -6.65 11.54
N VAL A 31 -2.61 -6.93 10.30
CA VAL A 31 -1.82 -7.75 9.38
C VAL A 31 -0.56 -7.03 8.92
N ASP A 32 0.58 -7.71 9.02
CA ASP A 32 1.77 -7.36 8.25
C ASP A 32 1.60 -7.90 6.82
N VAL A 33 1.20 -7.02 5.92
CA VAL A 33 0.97 -7.35 4.50
C VAL A 33 2.23 -7.90 3.84
N GLY A 34 3.41 -7.35 4.18
CA GLY A 34 4.68 -7.76 3.58
C GLY A 34 5.07 -9.16 4.00
N LEU A 35 5.00 -9.44 5.31
CA LEU A 35 5.28 -10.76 5.85
C LEU A 35 4.27 -11.80 5.35
N ALA A 36 2.97 -11.51 5.40
CA ALA A 36 1.92 -12.42 4.98
C ALA A 36 2.10 -12.84 3.51
N LEU A 37 2.34 -11.88 2.60
CA LEU A 37 2.56 -12.19 1.19
C LEU A 37 3.86 -12.96 0.96
N ARG A 38 4.92 -12.67 1.71
CA ARG A 38 6.19 -13.40 1.62
C ARG A 38 6.02 -14.86 2.04
N ASP A 39 5.19 -15.12 3.04
CA ASP A 39 4.90 -16.46 3.56
C ASP A 39 3.82 -17.18 2.72
N GLY A 40 3.37 -16.59 1.61
CA GLY A 40 2.36 -17.16 0.71
C GLY A 40 0.93 -17.10 1.23
N SER A 41 0.70 -16.36 2.32
CA SER A 41 -0.64 -16.16 2.90
C SER A 41 -1.45 -15.15 2.09
N GLU A 42 -2.77 -15.35 2.08
CA GLU A 42 -3.69 -14.45 1.41
C GLU A 42 -3.97 -13.20 2.24
N VAL A 43 -4.00 -12.05 1.57
CA VAL A 43 -4.36 -10.77 2.18
C VAL A 43 -5.55 -10.20 1.41
N GLN A 44 -6.66 -10.01 2.14
CA GLN A 44 -7.88 -9.40 1.64
C GLN A 44 -7.88 -7.89 1.89
N ILE A 45 -8.29 -7.14 0.87
CA ILE A 45 -8.27 -5.68 0.84
C ILE A 45 -9.69 -5.18 0.58
N ASP A 46 -10.14 -4.24 1.41
CA ASP A 46 -11.31 -3.39 1.12
C ASP A 46 -10.90 -2.32 0.11
N VAL A 47 -11.50 -2.40 -1.08
CA VAL A 47 -11.13 -1.60 -2.26
C VAL A 47 -11.69 -0.20 -2.13
N PHE A 48 -10.87 0.76 -2.54
CA PHE A 48 -11.20 2.17 -2.54
C PHE A 48 -11.51 2.67 -3.96
N SER A 49 -12.37 3.69 -4.06
CA SER A 49 -12.87 4.22 -5.34
C SER A 49 -11.87 5.07 -6.11
N GLY A 50 -10.84 5.59 -5.44
CA GLY A 50 -9.75 6.31 -6.08
C GLY A 50 -8.82 5.39 -6.87
N THR A 51 -7.99 5.99 -7.71
CA THR A 51 -6.95 5.27 -8.48
C THR A 51 -5.53 5.54 -7.95
N SER A 52 -5.41 6.48 -7.01
CA SER A 52 -4.14 6.95 -6.43
C SER A 52 -4.24 7.02 -4.92
N VAL A 53 -3.17 6.64 -4.22
CA VAL A 53 -3.05 6.83 -2.76
C VAL A 53 -3.08 8.33 -2.38
N LEU A 54 -2.74 9.23 -3.30
CA LEU A 54 -2.81 10.68 -3.08
C LEU A 54 -4.24 11.23 -3.10
N ASN A 55 -5.15 10.53 -3.77
CA ASN A 55 -6.57 10.84 -3.80
C ASN A 55 -7.39 9.53 -3.74
N PRO A 56 -7.47 8.91 -2.55
CA PRO A 56 -7.94 7.53 -2.42
C PRO A 56 -9.45 7.38 -2.59
N GLY A 57 -10.22 8.46 -2.58
CA GLY A 57 -11.68 8.37 -2.61
C GLY A 57 -12.23 7.77 -1.32
N GLN A 58 -13.17 6.82 -1.43
CA GLN A 58 -13.85 6.19 -0.31
C GLN A 58 -13.81 4.66 -0.44
N SER A 59 -13.98 3.96 0.69
CA SER A 59 -14.24 2.51 0.67
C SER A 59 -15.47 2.21 -0.19
N THR A 60 -15.35 1.16 -1.00
CA THR A 60 -16.43 0.69 -1.88
C THR A 60 -17.22 -0.47 -1.26
N GLY A 61 -16.73 -1.05 -0.15
CA GLY A 61 -17.24 -2.29 0.42
C GLY A 61 -16.90 -3.55 -0.40
N LYS A 62 -16.22 -3.39 -1.55
CA LYS A 62 -15.76 -4.51 -2.36
C LYS A 62 -14.48 -5.08 -1.77
N ILE A 63 -14.44 -6.39 -1.56
CA ILE A 63 -13.25 -7.09 -1.09
C ILE A 63 -12.53 -7.75 -2.27
N GLU A 64 -11.21 -7.58 -2.35
CA GLU A 64 -10.34 -8.23 -3.32
C GLU A 64 -9.15 -8.88 -2.61
N THR A 65 -8.61 -9.95 -3.21
CA THR A 65 -7.41 -10.62 -2.70
C THR A 65 -6.19 -10.17 -3.48
N ILE A 66 -5.11 -9.84 -2.78
CA ILE A 66 -3.85 -9.45 -3.43
C ILE A 66 -3.30 -10.63 -4.24
N HIS A 67 -3.03 -10.37 -5.53
CA HIS A 67 -2.16 -11.21 -6.34
C HIS A 67 -0.73 -10.69 -6.32
N LYS A 68 -0.55 -9.37 -6.48
CA LYS A 68 0.77 -8.73 -6.43
C LYS A 68 0.69 -7.37 -5.77
N ILE A 69 1.58 -7.11 -4.82
CA ILE A 69 1.74 -5.81 -4.16
C ILE A 69 2.70 -4.92 -4.96
N PHE A 70 2.42 -3.62 -5.00
CA PHE A 70 3.28 -2.61 -5.60
C PHE A 70 3.73 -1.60 -4.56
N SER A 71 4.70 -0.76 -4.92
CA SER A 71 4.99 0.47 -4.17
C SER A 71 3.72 1.29 -3.99
N PRO A 72 3.54 2.05 -2.89
CA PRO A 72 2.30 2.81 -2.66
C PRO A 72 2.00 3.85 -3.76
N LEU A 73 3.03 4.49 -4.33
CA LEU A 73 2.93 5.49 -5.40
C LEU A 73 3.62 5.02 -6.68
N ALA A 74 3.05 5.37 -7.83
CA ALA A 74 3.58 5.02 -9.14
C ALA A 74 4.66 6.03 -9.50
N ALA A 75 5.63 5.63 -10.33
CA ALA A 75 6.71 6.53 -10.72
C ALA A 75 6.18 7.80 -11.42
N SER A 76 5.09 7.69 -12.19
CA SER A 76 4.41 8.82 -12.83
C SER A 76 3.74 9.79 -11.86
N GLU A 77 3.50 9.37 -10.60
CA GLU A 77 2.91 10.20 -9.55
C GLU A 77 3.99 10.91 -8.70
N VAL A 78 5.26 10.57 -8.92
CA VAL A 78 6.39 11.06 -8.12
C VAL A 78 7.36 11.82 -9.02
N GLY A 79 7.40 13.14 -8.87
CA GLY A 79 8.31 13.98 -9.64
C GLY A 79 9.79 13.75 -9.29
N THR A 80 10.13 13.80 -8.00
CA THR A 80 11.49 13.54 -7.50
C THR A 80 11.46 12.85 -6.14
N ILE A 81 12.45 12.01 -5.86
CA ILE A 81 12.68 11.41 -4.55
C ILE A 81 13.85 12.15 -3.91
N ARG A 82 13.61 12.79 -2.76
CA ARG A 82 14.65 13.48 -1.98
C ARG A 82 15.02 12.63 -0.77
N CYS A 83 16.32 12.37 -0.61
CA CYS A 83 16.86 11.54 0.45
C CYS A 83 17.80 12.36 1.34
N ILE A 84 17.80 12.10 2.65
CA ILE A 84 18.75 12.69 3.59
C ILE A 84 19.71 11.59 4.06
N GLY A 85 21.00 11.77 3.79
CA GLY A 85 22.06 10.87 4.27
C GLY A 85 22.36 11.09 5.75
N LEU A 86 22.78 10.02 6.44
CA LEU A 86 23.27 10.07 7.83
C LEU A 86 22.28 10.68 8.86
N ASN A 87 20.97 10.51 8.65
CA ASN A 87 19.93 11.08 9.51
C ASN A 87 19.67 10.30 10.83
N VAL A 88 20.68 9.62 11.38
CA VAL A 88 20.58 8.95 12.69
C VAL A 88 21.86 9.14 13.48
N SER A 89 21.72 9.57 14.75
CA SER A 89 22.83 10.06 15.59
C SER A 89 23.90 9.01 15.92
N ASN A 90 23.55 7.73 15.92
CA ASN A 90 24.43 6.65 16.34
C ASN A 90 24.68 5.61 15.24
N ARG A 91 24.71 6.03 13.96
CA ARG A 91 25.07 5.14 12.84
C ARG A 91 26.57 4.83 12.91
N LYS A 92 26.96 3.82 13.69
CA LYS A 92 28.30 3.24 13.57
C LYS A 92 28.36 2.48 12.25
N TRP A 93 29.06 3.05 11.27
CA TRP A 93 29.56 2.28 10.14
C TRP A 93 30.55 1.27 10.70
N GLY A 94 30.20 -0.01 10.64
CA GLY A 94 31.12 -1.09 10.97
C GLY A 94 32.20 -1.17 9.91
N ILE A 95 33.39 -0.68 10.27
CA ILE A 95 34.69 -1.19 9.83
C ILE A 95 35.36 -1.77 11.06
#